data_AF-A0A6A6YG82-F1
#
_entry.id   AF-A0A6A6YG82-F1
#
_cell.length_a   1.000
_cell.length_b   1.000
_cell.length_c   1.000
_cell.angle_alpha   90.00
_cell.angle_beta   90.00
_cell.angle_gamma   90.00
#
_symmetry.space_group_name_H-M   'P 1'
#
loop_
_entity.id
_entity.type
_entity.pdbx_description
1 polymer ?
#
loop_
_entity_poly.entity_id
_entity_poly.type
_entity_poly.pdbx_seq_one_letter_code
_entity_poly.pdbx_strand_id
1 'polypeptide(L)' 'DLARRRVYCINKEGFLPAFKNAFFNIFTYKNCKKAFKASRLVPINTQVVLNRLNIQLQTLPPAPLLEIL' A
#
# COMPACT_ATOMS: atom_id res chain seq x y z
N ASP A 1 15.93 -6.25 -15.39
CA ASP A 1 14.48 -6.16 -15.15
C ASP A 1 13.73 -6.67 -16.38
N LEU A 2 12.87 -7.67 -16.21
CA LEU A 2 12.13 -8.34 -17.29
C LEU A 2 11.21 -7.37 -18.05
N ALA A 3 10.63 -6.39 -17.35
CA ALA A 3 9.80 -5.35 -17.96
C ALA A 3 10.58 -4.47 -18.95
N ARG A 4 11.85 -4.15 -18.64
CA ARG A 4 12.74 -3.41 -19.55
C ARG A 4 13.12 -4.21 -20.81
N ARG A 5 12.96 -5.54 -20.77
CA ARG A 5 13.23 -6.45 -21.89
C ARG A 5 11.98 -6.79 -22.72
N ARG A 6 10.84 -6.11 -22.48
CA ARG A 6 9.56 -6.34 -23.18
C ARG A 6 9.06 -7.79 -23.10
N VAL A 7 9.38 -8.49 -22.00
CA VAL A 7 8.79 -9.80 -21.72
C VAL A 7 7.48 -9.57 -20.99
N TYR A 8 6.36 -9.80 -21.67
CA TYR A 8 5.00 -9.52 -21.17
C TYR A 8 4.35 -10.71 -20.45
N CYS A 9 4.88 -11.91 -20.62
CA CYS A 9 4.37 -13.12 -19.99
C CYS A 9 5.42 -13.66 -19.02
N ILE A 10 5.03 -13.80 -17.75
CA ILE A 10 5.84 -14.42 -16.71
C ILE A 10 5.01 -15.52 -16.07
N ASN A 11 5.60 -16.71 -15.91
CA ASN A 11 4.92 -17.81 -15.23
C ASN A 11 4.84 -17.53 -13.71
N LYS A 12 4.00 -18.30 -13.00
CA LYS A 12 3.80 -18.14 -11.54
C LYS A 12 5.12 -18.22 -10.76
N GLU A 13 5.99 -19.16 -11.14
CA GLU A 13 7.31 -19.35 -10.52
C GLU A 13 8.24 -18.15 -10.71
N GLY A 14 8.22 -17.52 -11.89
CA GLY A 14 9.01 -16.33 -12.17
C GLY A 14 8.42 -15.05 -11.59
N PHE A 15 7.10 -14.99 -11.42
CA PHE A 15 6.41 -13.80 -10.94
C PHE A 15 6.81 -13.46 -9.50
N LEU A 16 6.76 -14.41 -8.58
CA LEU A 16 6.95 -14.13 -7.15
C LEU A 16 8.34 -13.53 -6.84
N PRO A 17 9.46 -14.09 -7.34
CA PRO A 17 10.78 -13.48 -7.13
C PRO A 17 10.93 -12.13 -7.83
N ALA A 18 10.38 -11.98 -9.04
CA ALA A 18 10.43 -10.72 -9.78
C ALA A 18 9.64 -9.62 -9.07
N PHE A 19 8.44 -9.94 -8.58
CA PHE A 19 7.60 -9.07 -7.77
C PHE A 19 8.32 -8.68 -6.49
N LYS A 20 8.87 -9.64 -5.73
CA LYS A 20 9.62 -9.37 -4.50
C LYS A 20 10.73 -8.35 -4.75
N ASN A 21 11.55 -8.57 -5.77
CA ASN A 21 12.65 -7.67 -6.12
C ASN A 21 12.14 -6.29 -6.54
N ALA A 22 11.11 -6.22 -7.40
CA ALA A 22 10.52 -4.96 -7.83
C ALA A 22 9.89 -4.20 -6.66
N PHE A 23 9.18 -4.89 -5.78
CA PHE A 23 8.54 -4.35 -4.59
C PHE A 23 9.56 -3.64 -3.70
N PHE A 24 10.65 -4.33 -3.33
CA PHE A 24 11.71 -3.71 -2.51
C PHE A 24 12.43 -2.56 -3.23
N ASN A 25 12.64 -2.66 -4.55
CA ASN A 25 13.27 -1.61 -5.34
C ASN A 25 12.42 -0.32 -5.46
N ILE A 26 11.10 -0.39 -5.27
CA ILE A 26 10.22 0.77 -5.37
C ILE A 26 10.39 1.71 -4.17
N PHE A 27 10.75 1.21 -2.99
CA PHE A 27 10.89 1.98 -1.74
C PHE A 27 12.17 2.83 -1.66
N THR A 28 12.47 3.56 -2.72
CA THR A 28 13.52 4.59 -2.69
C THR A 28 13.02 5.86 -2.03
N TYR A 29 13.90 6.63 -1.38
CA TYR A 29 13.56 7.94 -0.80
C TYR A 29 12.79 8.84 -1.78
N LYS A 30 13.23 8.88 -3.04
CA LYS A 30 12.61 9.70 -4.09
C LYS A 30 11.18 9.26 -4.40
N ASN A 31 10.95 7.96 -4.52
CA ASN A 31 9.61 7.42 -4.81
C ASN A 31 8.68 7.60 -3.61
N CYS A 32 9.15 7.29 -2.39
CA CYS A 32 8.41 7.51 -1.17
C CYS A 32 8.02 8.98 -1.02
N LYS A 33 8.97 9.92 -1.18
CA LYS A 33 8.69 11.37 -1.10
C LYS A 33 7.62 11.82 -2.11
N LYS A 34 7.65 11.30 -3.33
CA LYS A 34 6.62 11.58 -4.35
C LYS A 34 5.26 11.00 -3.95
N ALA A 35 5.21 9.77 -3.47
CA ALA A 35 3.99 9.12 -3.02
C ALA A 35 3.36 9.86 -1.83
N PHE A 36 4.16 10.22 -0.81
CA PHE A 36 3.72 11.05 0.31
C PHE A 36 3.12 12.38 -0.18
N LYS A 37 3.83 13.09 -1.08
CA LYS A 37 3.31 14.33 -1.69
C LYS A 37 1.97 14.11 -2.42
N ALA A 38 1.84 13.05 -3.20
CA ALA A 38 0.60 12.73 -3.93
C ALA A 38 -0.57 12.43 -2.96
N SER A 39 -0.29 11.72 -1.86
CA SER A 39 -1.25 11.45 -0.78
C SER A 39 -1.51 12.66 0.12
N ARG A 40 -0.94 13.84 -0.20
CA ARG A 40 -0.99 15.06 0.63
C ARG A 40 -0.49 14.82 2.06
N LEU A 41 0.36 13.81 2.24
CA LEU A 41 1.10 13.55 3.45
C LEU A 41 2.43 14.29 3.32
N VAL A 42 2.69 15.27 4.17
CA VAL A 42 3.96 16.00 4.13
C VAL A 42 4.98 15.23 4.96
N PRO A 43 6.04 14.65 4.36
CA PRO A 43 6.99 13.78 5.07
C PRO A 43 7.98 14.56 5.95
N ILE A 44 7.77 15.86 6.14
CA ILE A 44 8.63 16.74 6.93
C ILE A 44 8.20 16.72 8.41
N ASN A 45 6.97 16.27 8.72
CA ASN A 45 6.51 16.12 10.09
C ASN A 45 5.98 14.70 10.33
N THR A 46 6.83 13.85 10.92
CA THR A 46 6.53 12.47 11.26
C THR A 46 5.26 12.34 12.10
N GLN A 47 5.02 13.28 13.02
CA GLN A 47 3.84 13.26 13.88
C GLN A 47 2.54 13.47 13.10
N VAL A 48 2.55 14.35 12.09
CA VAL A 48 1.38 14.59 11.22
C VAL A 48 1.05 13.34 10.40
N VAL A 49 2.07 12.62 9.92
CA VAL A 49 1.89 11.36 9.20
C VAL A 49 1.31 10.29 10.15
N LEU A 50 1.88 10.13 11.34
CA LEU A 50 1.39 9.18 12.34
C LEU A 50 -0.06 9.47 12.75
N ASN A 51 -0.40 10.73 13.00
CA ASN A 51 -1.76 11.12 13.36
C ASN A 51 -2.77 10.82 12.24
N ARG A 52 -2.37 10.95 10.96
CA ARG A 52 -3.23 10.59 9.81
C ARG A 52 -3.35 9.10 9.58
N LEU A 53 -2.36 8.31 9.99
CA LEU A 53 -2.39 6.85 9.89
C LEU A 53 -3.07 6.19 11.10
N ASN A 54 -3.15 6.90 12.23
CA ASN A 54 -3.87 6.47 13.43
C ASN A 54 -5.40 6.61 13.26
N ILE A 55 -5.93 6.02 12.20
CA ILE A 55 -7.38 5.92 11.98
C ILE A 55 -7.85 4.70 12.78
N GLN A 56 -8.67 4.94 13.80
CA GLN A 56 -9.45 3.84 14.38
C GLN A 56 -10.54 3.47 13.39
N LEU A 57 -10.41 2.31 12.76
CA LEU A 57 -11.50 1.70 12.02
C LEU A 57 -12.58 1.32 13.03
N GLN A 58 -13.60 2.16 13.16
CA GLN A 58 -14.79 1.77 13.88
C GLN A 58 -15.52 0.75 13.02
N THR A 59 -15.52 -0.50 13.46
CA THR A 59 -16.46 -1.48 12.96
C THR A 59 -17.85 -0.97 13.31
N LEU A 60 -18.72 -0.82 12.31
CA LEU A 60 -20.13 -0.53 12.57
C LEU A 60 -20.64 -1.55 13.60
N PRO A 61 -21.34 -1.14 14.67
CA PRO A 61 -21.92 -2.09 15.61
C PRO A 61 -22.76 -3.12 14.83
N PRO A 62 -22.76 -4.40 15.23
CA PRO A 62 -23.63 -5.40 14.60
C PRO A 62 -25.07 -4.88 14.58
N ALA A 63 -25.74 -5.01 13.43
CA ALA A 63 -27.15 -4.67 13.34
C ALA A 63 -27.93 -5.46 14.42
N PRO A 64 -28.89 -4.84 15.13
CA PRO A 64 -29.69 -5.56 16.10
C PRO A 64 -30.33 -6.76 15.42
N LEU A 65 -30.15 -7.96 15.97
CA LEU A 65 -30.93 -9.11 15.55
C LEU A 65 -32.39 -8.79 15.90
N LEU A 66 -33.21 -8.58 14.87
CA LEU A 66 -34.66 -8.62 15.00
C LEU A 66 -35.00 -10.04 15.43
N GLU A 67 -35.16 -10.25 16.74
CA GLU A 67 -35.82 -11.44 17.23
C GLU A 67 -37.28 -11.36 16.78
N ILE A 68 -37.57 -12.08 15.70
CA ILE A 68 -38.92 -12.29 15.20
C ILE A 68 -39.60 -13.20 16.23
N LEU A 69 -40.52 -12.61 17.00
CA LEU A 69 -41.49 -13.32 17.85
C LEU A 69 -42.57 -13.98 16.99
#